data_AF-A0AAU4VH26-F1
#
_entry.id   AF-A0AAU4VH26-F1
#
_cell.length_a   1.000
_cell.length_b   1.000
_cell.length_c   1.000
_cell.angle_alpha   90.00
_cell.angle_beta   90.00
_cell.angle_gamma   90.00
#
_symmetry.space_group_name_H-M   'P 1'
#
loop_
_entity.id
_entity.type
_entity.pdbx_description
1 polymer ?
#
loop_
_entity_poly.entity_id
_entity_poly.type
_entity_poly.pdbx_seq_one_letter_code
_entity_poly.pdbx_strand_id
1 'polypeptide(L)'
;MAPATLQGAERTEASSAMEDPGARPTEPWSPTPTEQWSPTPEELASVRTTVARLKAAYPAVDADTVEATVRAAYDSFRQARVRKYVPILAERRSRKALAAVVGRTPNVVGDAP
;
A
#
# COMPACT_ATOMS: atom_id res chain seq x y z
N MET A 1 -18.31 45.41 -64.84
CA MET A 1 -18.22 44.43 -63.73
C MET A 1 -16.76 44.35 -63.31
N ALA A 2 -16.40 44.93 -62.16
CA ALA A 2 -15.05 44.90 -61.59
C ALA A 2 -15.10 44.10 -60.26
N PRO A 3 -14.10 43.25 -59.95
CA PRO A 3 -14.01 42.61 -58.65
C PRO A 3 -13.31 43.52 -57.63
N ALA A 4 -13.82 43.45 -56.40
CA ALA A 4 -13.43 44.27 -55.26
C ALA A 4 -12.09 43.86 -54.63
N THR A 5 -11.47 44.89 -54.07
CA THR A 5 -10.25 45.04 -53.26
C THR A 5 -10.17 44.17 -52.00
N LEU A 6 -8.94 43.96 -51.52
CA LEU A 6 -8.46 44.27 -50.15
C LEU A 6 -6.94 43.98 -50.11
N GLN A 7 -6.05 44.99 -50.06
CA GLN A 7 -5.62 45.74 -48.85
C GLN A 7 -4.79 44.81 -47.93
N GLY A 8 -3.52 45.04 -47.66
CA GLY A 8 -2.71 46.25 -47.56
C GLY A 8 -1.85 46.06 -46.31
N ALA A 9 -0.53 46.26 -46.44
CA ALA A 9 0.43 46.28 -45.33
C ALA A 9 -0.03 47.32 -44.27
N GLU A 10 0.37 47.26 -43.00
CA GLU A 10 1.73 47.44 -42.51
C GLU A 10 1.91 46.97 -41.05
N ARG A 11 3.17 46.63 -40.74
CA ARG A 11 3.76 46.54 -39.40
C ARG A 11 3.69 47.88 -38.67
N THR A 12 3.37 47.82 -37.37
CA THR A 12 4.00 48.70 -36.38
C THR A 12 4.28 47.88 -35.11
N GLU A 13 5.57 47.66 -34.84
CA GLU A 13 6.09 47.20 -33.55
C GLU A 13 5.97 48.34 -32.52
N ALA A 14 5.58 48.00 -31.28
CA ALA A 14 6.12 48.51 -30.01
C ALA A 14 5.04 48.64 -28.92
N SER A 15 5.02 47.69 -27.99
CA SER A 15 5.07 48.01 -26.55
C SER A 15 5.22 46.75 -25.72
N SER A 16 6.30 46.74 -24.95
CA SER A 16 6.64 45.74 -23.95
C SER A 16 5.55 45.57 -22.89
N ALA A 17 5.61 44.38 -22.27
CA ALA A 17 5.15 44.06 -20.93
C ALA A 17 3.63 43.99 -20.71
N MET A 18 3.08 42.80 -20.87
CA MET A 18 2.18 42.28 -19.84
C MET A 18 2.37 40.77 -19.74
N GLU A 19 2.62 40.33 -18.51
CA GLU A 19 3.10 39.01 -18.13
C GLU A 19 2.12 37.89 -18.46
N ASP A 20 2.70 36.72 -18.71
CA ASP A 20 2.08 35.41 -18.97
C ASP A 20 1.04 35.03 -17.90
N PRO A 21 -0.22 34.77 -18.26
CA PRO A 21 -1.18 34.07 -17.42
C PRO A 21 -1.57 32.73 -18.06
N GLY A 22 -0.58 31.97 -18.53
CA GLY A 22 -0.77 30.73 -19.28
C GLY A 22 -0.14 29.49 -18.63
N ALA A 23 0.75 29.65 -17.66
CA ALA A 23 1.28 28.53 -16.90
C ALA A 23 0.26 28.04 -15.86
N ARG A 24 -0.66 27.17 -16.28
CA ARG A 24 -1.26 26.23 -15.33
C ARG A 24 -0.11 25.55 -14.59
N PRO A 25 -0.05 25.55 -13.24
CA PRO A 25 0.80 24.61 -12.56
C PRO A 25 0.20 23.24 -12.86
N THR A 26 0.72 22.53 -13.86
CA THR A 26 0.91 21.10 -13.73
C THR A 26 1.75 20.95 -12.47
N GLU A 27 1.11 20.85 -11.32
CA GLU A 27 1.76 20.27 -10.16
C GLU A 27 2.17 18.86 -10.63
N PRO A 28 3.46 18.57 -10.84
CA PRO A 28 3.86 17.18 -10.84
C PRO A 28 3.37 16.67 -9.50
N TRP A 29 2.52 15.64 -9.50
CA TRP A 29 2.14 14.92 -8.29
C TRP A 29 3.39 14.80 -7.43
N SER A 30 3.49 15.63 -6.40
CA SER A 30 4.62 15.56 -5.51
C SER A 30 4.28 14.35 -4.66
N PRO A 31 5.01 13.23 -4.74
CA PRO A 31 4.77 12.17 -3.77
C PRO A 31 5.00 12.84 -2.41
N THR A 32 3.94 13.00 -1.62
CA THR A 32 4.07 13.44 -0.24
C THR A 32 5.16 12.57 0.38
N PRO A 33 6.14 13.15 1.09
CA PRO A 33 7.25 12.39 1.66
C PRO A 33 6.64 11.28 2.51
N THR A 34 6.71 10.03 2.04
CA THR A 34 6.27 8.80 2.70
C THR A 34 5.21 9.05 3.76
N GLU A 35 3.92 9.04 3.40
CA GLU A 35 2.85 8.98 4.39
C GLU A 35 3.19 7.85 5.36
N GLN A 36 3.73 8.23 6.52
CA GLN A 36 4.42 7.31 7.40
C GLN A 36 3.32 6.52 8.08
N TRP A 37 3.02 5.37 7.48
CA TRP A 37 1.88 4.57 7.88
C TRP A 37 1.98 4.33 9.40
N SER A 38 0.90 4.66 10.10
CA SER A 38 0.82 4.52 11.55
C SER A 38 -0.35 3.58 11.85
N PRO A 39 -0.12 2.45 12.54
CA PRO A 39 -1.19 1.53 12.88
C PRO A 39 -2.17 2.20 13.84
N THR A 40 -3.46 2.03 13.62
CA THR A 40 -4.46 2.51 14.59
C THR A 40 -4.47 1.62 15.84
N PRO A 41 -4.90 2.14 17.01
CA PRO A 41 -5.06 1.32 18.22
C PRO A 41 -5.98 0.11 18.00
N GLU A 42 -7.02 0.26 17.17
CA GLU A 42 -7.93 -0.81 16.79
C GLU A 42 -7.24 -1.89 15.95
N GLU A 43 -6.39 -1.51 14.99
CA GLU A 43 -5.58 -2.45 14.24
C GLU A 43 -4.64 -3.24 15.17
N LEU A 44 -3.98 -2.57 16.11
CA LEU A 44 -3.09 -3.22 17.08
C LEU A 44 -3.86 -4.19 18.00
N ALA A 45 -5.04 -3.80 18.47
CA ALA A 45 -5.90 -4.68 19.25
C ALA A 45 -6.30 -5.92 18.44
N SER A 46 -6.69 -5.71 17.18
CA SER A 46 -7.05 -6.81 16.27
C SER A 46 -5.87 -7.76 16.04
N VAL A 47 -4.67 -7.25 15.82
CA VAL A 47 -3.44 -8.06 15.67
C VAL A 47 -3.19 -8.91 16.92
N ARG A 48 -3.30 -8.33 18.12
CA ARG A 48 -3.13 -9.08 19.39
C ARG A 48 -4.17 -10.19 19.54
N THR A 49 -5.44 -9.90 19.24
CA THR A 49 -6.52 -10.91 19.26
C THR A 49 -6.26 -12.02 18.24
N THR A 50 -5.79 -11.68 17.04
CA THR A 50 -5.39 -12.67 16.03
C THR A 50 -4.25 -13.55 16.54
N VAL A 51 -3.21 -13.00 17.16
CA VAL A 51 -2.11 -13.78 17.75
C VAL A 51 -2.64 -14.76 18.80
N ALA A 52 -3.46 -14.30 19.75
CA ALA A 52 -4.03 -15.18 20.78
C ALA A 52 -4.84 -16.35 20.18
N ARG A 53 -5.70 -16.05 19.18
CA ARG A 53 -6.49 -17.08 18.49
C ARG A 53 -5.64 -18.07 17.73
N LEU A 54 -4.56 -17.61 17.08
CA LEU A 54 -3.67 -18.48 16.32
C LEU A 54 -2.77 -19.33 17.23
N LYS A 55 -2.30 -18.80 18.37
CA LYS A 55 -1.59 -19.60 19.38
C LYS A 55 -2.47 -20.75 19.87
N ALA A 56 -3.77 -20.51 20.08
CA ALA A 56 -4.72 -21.55 20.45
C ALA A 56 -5.03 -22.55 19.31
N ALA A 57 -5.09 -22.08 18.06
CA ALA A 57 -5.43 -22.92 16.91
C ALA A 57 -4.26 -23.78 16.40
N TYR A 58 -3.02 -23.38 16.67
CA TYR A 58 -1.81 -24.05 16.22
C TYR A 58 -0.90 -24.41 17.42
N PRO A 59 -1.34 -25.25 18.37
CA PRO A 59 -0.58 -25.55 19.59
C PRO A 59 0.74 -26.30 19.34
N ALA A 60 0.89 -26.92 18.16
CA ALA A 60 2.13 -27.58 17.74
C ALA A 60 3.17 -26.61 17.13
N VAL A 61 2.80 -25.35 16.90
CA VAL A 61 3.72 -24.33 16.39
C VAL A 61 4.19 -23.47 17.56
N ASP A 62 5.49 -23.20 17.59
CA ASP A 62 6.09 -22.30 18.56
C ASP A 62 5.41 -20.92 18.62
N ALA A 63 5.24 -20.39 19.84
CA ALA A 63 4.46 -19.18 20.08
C ALA A 63 5.11 -17.93 19.47
N ASP A 64 6.44 -17.85 19.49
CA ASP A 64 7.20 -16.76 18.85
C ASP A 64 7.07 -16.84 17.33
N THR A 65 7.07 -18.05 16.77
CA THR A 65 6.84 -18.29 15.35
C THR A 65 5.45 -17.83 14.91
N VAL A 66 4.41 -18.10 15.70
CA VAL A 66 3.05 -17.60 15.44
C VAL A 66 3.03 -16.08 15.44
N GLU A 67 3.63 -15.46 16.45
CA GLU A 67 3.67 -14.00 16.60
C GLU A 67 4.43 -13.32 15.46
N ALA A 68 5.62 -13.83 15.12
CA ALA A 68 6.43 -13.36 14.00
C ALA A 68 5.67 -13.50 12.66
N THR A 69 4.95 -14.60 12.47
CA THR A 69 4.15 -14.82 11.26
C THR A 69 3.02 -13.81 11.12
N VAL A 70 2.29 -13.53 12.22
CA VAL A 70 1.22 -12.52 12.21
C VAL A 70 1.77 -11.13 11.97
N ARG A 71 2.88 -10.78 12.63
CA ARG A 71 3.53 -9.49 12.43
C ARG A 71 4.02 -9.31 11.00
N ALA A 72 4.69 -10.30 10.43
CA ALA A 72 5.13 -10.27 9.03
C ALA A 72 3.94 -10.17 8.05
N ALA A 73 2.84 -10.88 8.33
CA ALA A 73 1.63 -10.78 7.52
C ALA A 73 1.00 -9.39 7.59
N TYR A 74 0.95 -8.78 8.77
CA TYR A 74 0.44 -7.42 8.98
C TYR A 74 1.34 -6.36 8.31
N ASP A 75 2.65 -6.45 8.50
CA ASP A 75 3.65 -5.54 7.92
C ASP A 75 3.67 -5.61 6.38
N SER A 76 3.26 -6.73 5.78
CA SER A 76 3.11 -6.85 4.32
C SER A 76 2.08 -5.87 3.73
N PHE A 77 1.20 -5.30 4.56
CA PHE A 77 0.22 -4.29 4.18
C PHE A 77 0.63 -2.87 4.58
N ARG A 78 1.91 -2.61 4.91
CA ARG A 78 2.38 -1.27 5.30
C ARG A 78 2.08 -0.18 4.26
N GLN A 79 2.03 -0.53 2.97
CA GLN A 79 1.75 0.39 1.86
C GLN A 79 0.27 0.42 1.45
N ALA A 80 -0.62 -0.29 2.17
CA ALA A 80 -2.04 -0.33 1.83
C ALA A 80 -2.72 1.03 2.12
N ARG A 81 -3.33 1.62 1.09
CA ARG A 81 -4.08 2.89 1.20
C ARG A 81 -5.40 2.74 1.97
N VAL A 82 -6.06 1.58 1.85
CA VAL A 82 -7.30 1.27 2.56
C VAL A 82 -7.01 0.25 3.64
N ARG A 83 -7.06 0.68 4.90
CA ARG A 83 -6.57 -0.13 6.04
C ARG A 83 -7.64 -0.90 6.82
N LYS A 84 -8.91 -0.57 6.63
CA LYS A 84 -10.06 -1.21 7.31
C LYS A 84 -10.06 -2.75 7.20
N TYR A 85 -9.52 -3.29 6.12
CA TYR A 85 -9.48 -4.74 5.87
C TYR A 85 -8.13 -5.38 6.16
N VAL A 86 -7.12 -4.61 6.58
CA VAL A 86 -5.79 -5.15 6.86
C VAL A 86 -5.82 -6.23 7.96
N PRO A 87 -6.57 -6.07 9.08
CA PRO A 87 -6.61 -7.11 10.10
C PRO A 87 -7.12 -8.48 9.59
N ILE A 88 -8.24 -8.50 8.86
CA ILE A 88 -8.82 -9.74 8.33
C ILE A 88 -7.89 -10.39 7.28
N LEU A 89 -7.21 -9.57 6.45
CA LEU A 89 -6.28 -10.06 5.44
C LEU A 89 -4.99 -10.61 6.08
N ALA A 90 -4.46 -9.93 7.09
CA ALA A 90 -3.29 -10.37 7.84
C ALA A 90 -3.57 -11.71 8.56
N GLU A 91 -4.74 -11.86 9.18
CA GLU A 91 -5.15 -13.12 9.80
C GLU A 91 -5.24 -14.25 8.77
N ARG A 92 -5.90 -14.04 7.64
CA ARG A 92 -6.02 -15.05 6.57
C ARG A 92 -4.65 -15.47 6.05
N ARG A 93 -3.74 -14.51 5.83
CA ARG A 93 -2.37 -14.79 5.38
C ARG A 93 -1.59 -15.58 6.42
N SER A 94 -1.73 -15.25 7.69
CA SER A 94 -1.09 -15.94 8.81
C SER A 94 -1.52 -17.41 8.90
N ARG A 95 -2.84 -17.67 8.83
CA ARG A 95 -3.37 -19.05 8.82
C ARG A 95 -2.81 -19.87 7.67
N LYS A 96 -2.73 -19.30 6.46
CA LYS A 96 -2.16 -19.98 5.30
C LYS A 96 -0.68 -20.31 5.50
N ALA A 97 0.09 -19.39 6.07
CA ALA A 97 1.50 -19.61 6.36
C ALA A 97 1.71 -20.69 7.42
N LEU A 98 0.97 -20.64 8.54
CA LEU A 98 1.06 -21.63 9.62
C LEU A 98 0.61 -23.02 9.17
N ALA A 99 -0.47 -23.11 8.38
CA ALA A 99 -0.91 -24.38 7.81
C ALA A 99 0.13 -25.02 6.89
N ALA A 100 0.88 -24.22 6.13
CA ALA A 100 1.97 -24.71 5.29
C ALA A 100 3.16 -25.22 6.11
N VAL A 101 3.42 -24.67 7.30
CA VAL A 101 4.44 -25.15 8.23
C VAL A 101 4.02 -26.50 8.82
N VAL A 102 2.80 -26.61 9.32
CA VAL A 102 2.27 -27.86 9.91
C VAL A 102 2.18 -28.97 8.85
N GLY A 103 1.75 -28.66 7.62
CA GLY A 103 1.74 -29.64 6.53
C GLY A 103 3.13 -30.06 6.04
N ARG A 104 4.18 -29.34 6.44
CA ARG A 104 5.57 -29.59 6.05
C ARG A 104 6.37 -30.36 7.10
N THR A 105 5.97 -30.41 8.37
CA THR A 105 6.70 -31.18 9.38
C THR A 105 6.62 -32.68 9.04
N PRO A 106 7.73 -33.32 8.60
CA PRO A 106 7.72 -34.77 8.42
C PRO A 106 7.52 -35.40 9.80
N ASN A 107 6.56 -36.32 9.89
CA ASN A 107 6.28 -37.10 11.09
C ASN A 107 7.48 -38.02 11.38
N VAL A 108 8.50 -37.54 12.09
CA VAL A 108 9.59 -38.36 12.64
C VAL A 108 9.13 -38.92 13.99
N VAL A 109 8.12 -39.80 13.96
CA VAL A 109 7.74 -40.64 15.09
C VAL A 109 7.68 -42.06 14.58
N GLY A 110 8.70 -42.85 14.93
CA GLY A 110 8.73 -44.28 14.72
C GLY A 110 9.95 -44.78 13.97
N ASP A 111 11.14 -44.67 14.56
CA ASP A 111 12.07 -45.80 14.55
C ASP A 111 13.09 -45.63 15.68
N ALA A 112 12.94 -46.44 16.72
CA ALA A 112 13.99 -46.69 17.70
C ALA A 112 14.02 -48.22 17.90
N PRO A 113 15.15 -48.89 17.63
CA PRO A 113 15.33 -50.29 18.01
C PRO A 113 15.53 -50.45 19.52
#